data_AF-A0AAD6YIE6-F1
#
_entry.id   AF-A0AAD6YIE6-F1
#
_cell.length_a   1.000
_cell.length_b   1.000
_cell.length_c   1.000
_cell.angle_alpha   90.00
_cell.angle_beta   90.00
_cell.angle_gamma   90.00
#
_symmetry.space_group_name_H-M   'P 1'
#
loop_
_entity.id
_entity.type
_entity.pdbx_description
1 polymer ?
#
loop_
_entity_poly.entity_id
_entity_poly.type
_entity_poly.pdbx_seq_one_letter_code
_entity_poly.pdbx_strand_id
1 'polypeptide(L)'
;MFVEDTVHFQMDADLEWDSLTPGDGLIYLGDDHQPFTPSMFHQLRCLNIIRKAIVDLEASGTNDTVQPTDLEHHCVNYLRHMVLCRGDLALDRVLGKPFPDVFPDTYQCKEWSVVYHEVEKNQRMYAP
;
A
#
# COMPACT_ATOMS: atom_id res chain seq x y z
N MET A 1 18.01 -2.96 5.51
CA MET A 1 16.87 -2.22 6.09
C MET A 1 16.60 -2.85 7.45
N PHE A 2 16.77 -2.12 8.55
CA PHE A 2 16.28 -2.59 9.84
C PHE A 2 14.78 -2.26 9.88
N VAL A 3 13.94 -3.26 10.11
CA VAL A 3 12.50 -3.04 10.31
C VAL A 3 12.36 -2.52 11.73
N GLU A 4 11.98 -1.25 11.83
CA GLU A 4 11.67 -0.59 13.11
C GLU A 4 10.16 -0.38 13.18
N ASP A 5 9.62 -0.34 14.40
CA ASP A 5 8.21 -0.03 14.61
C ASP A 5 7.91 1.37 14.08
N THR A 6 6.91 1.47 13.20
CA THR A 6 6.48 2.77 12.67
C THR A 6 5.71 3.53 13.75
N VAL A 7 6.04 4.81 13.94
CA VAL A 7 5.21 5.75 14.73
C VAL A 7 4.03 6.29 13.92
N HIS A 8 4.04 6.06 12.61
CA HIS A 8 3.03 6.47 11.64
C HIS A 8 2.11 5.30 11.25
N PHE A 9 0.89 5.60 10.82
CA PHE A 9 -0.09 4.65 10.30
C PHE A 9 -0.53 3.60 11.32
N GLN A 10 -0.77 4.01 12.56
CA GLN A 10 -1.37 3.14 13.59
C GLN A 10 -2.75 2.61 13.13
N MET A 11 -3.19 1.50 13.72
CA MET A 11 -4.44 0.82 13.32
C MET A 11 -5.67 1.73 13.42
N ASP A 12 -5.69 2.68 14.36
CA ASP A 12 -6.77 3.63 14.62
C ASP A 12 -6.57 5.02 13.98
N ALA A 13 -5.47 5.24 13.25
CA ALA A 13 -5.09 6.55 12.71
C ALA A 13 -5.75 6.90 11.37
N ASP A 14 -7.09 6.95 11.31
CA ASP A 14 -7.85 7.11 10.06
C ASP A 14 -7.41 8.28 9.18
N LEU A 15 -7.18 9.45 9.77
CA LEU A 15 -6.77 10.65 9.02
C LEU A 15 -5.41 10.48 8.34
N GLU A 16 -4.51 9.73 8.96
CA GLU A 16 -3.19 9.48 8.41
C GLU A 16 -3.28 8.50 7.25
N TRP A 17 -4.04 7.42 7.40
CA TRP A 17 -4.32 6.48 6.34
C TRP A 17 -5.04 7.11 5.14
N ASP A 18 -5.96 8.03 5.39
CA ASP A 18 -6.67 8.76 4.33
C ASP A 18 -5.76 9.78 3.62
N SER A 19 -4.61 10.15 4.20
CA SER A 19 -3.62 11.04 3.58
C SER A 19 -2.69 10.35 2.57
N LEU A 20 -2.77 9.01 2.43
CA LEU A 20 -1.88 8.23 1.56
C LEU A 20 -2.00 8.57 0.07
N THR A 21 -3.11 9.16 -0.36
CA THR A 21 -3.40 9.47 -1.76
C THR A 21 -3.78 10.94 -1.92
N PRO A 22 -3.24 11.68 -2.91
CA PRO A 22 -3.73 13.02 -3.21
C PRO A 22 -5.19 12.98 -3.69
N GLY A 23 -6.08 13.72 -3.03
CA GLY A 23 -7.51 13.74 -3.38
C GLY A 23 -8.12 12.33 -3.33
N ASP A 24 -8.70 11.89 -4.44
CA ASP A 24 -9.27 10.54 -4.61
C ASP A 24 -8.27 9.51 -5.19
N GLY A 25 -7.02 9.94 -5.43
CA GLY A 25 -5.98 9.14 -6.06
C GLY A 25 -6.18 8.92 -7.56
N LEU A 26 -7.16 9.59 -8.19
CA LEU A 26 -7.40 9.49 -9.62
C LEU A 26 -6.54 10.49 -10.41
N ILE A 27 -6.17 10.06 -11.61
CA ILE A 27 -5.63 10.92 -12.67
C ILE A 27 -6.54 10.83 -13.88
N TYR A 28 -6.57 11.89 -14.67
CA TYR A 28 -7.44 12.03 -15.82
C TYR A 28 -6.56 12.16 -17.07
N LEU A 29 -6.73 11.25 -18.03
CA LEU A 29 -5.87 11.13 -19.21
C LEU A 29 -6.71 11.07 -20.50
N GLY A 30 -6.12 11.50 -21.61
CA GLY A 30 -6.76 11.54 -22.93
C GLY A 30 -7.67 12.74 -23.12
N ASP A 31 -8.18 12.91 -24.33
CA ASP A 31 -8.99 14.07 -24.73
C ASP A 31 -10.32 14.15 -23.96
N ASP A 32 -10.86 12.99 -23.57
CA ASP A 32 -12.10 12.88 -22.79
C ASP A 32 -11.86 12.94 -21.26
N HIS A 33 -10.63 13.21 -20.81
CA HIS A 33 -10.24 13.21 -19.40
C HIS A 33 -10.71 11.95 -18.65
N GLN A 34 -10.45 10.77 -19.23
CA GLN A 34 -10.91 9.52 -18.62
C GLN A 34 -10.18 9.26 -17.30
N PRO A 35 -10.89 8.86 -16.21
CA PRO A 35 -10.26 8.60 -14.93
C PRO A 35 -9.49 7.27 -14.92
N PHE A 36 -8.31 7.30 -14.32
CA PHE A 36 -7.44 6.16 -14.05
C PHE A 36 -6.88 6.28 -12.64
N THR A 37 -6.47 5.16 -12.04
CA THR A 37 -5.78 5.16 -10.74
C THR A 37 -4.36 4.63 -10.94
N PRO A 38 -3.31 5.38 -10.56
CA PRO A 38 -1.96 4.83 -10.50
C PRO A 38 -1.93 3.60 -9.58
N SER A 39 -1.27 2.54 -10.03
CA SER A 39 -1.31 1.23 -9.35
C SER A 39 -0.86 1.29 -7.89
N MET A 40 0.08 2.19 -7.56
CA MET A 40 0.56 2.44 -6.20
C MET A 40 -0.57 2.95 -5.29
N PHE A 41 -1.35 3.96 -5.72
CA PHE A 41 -2.43 4.52 -4.91
C PHE A 41 -3.59 3.55 -4.74
N HIS A 42 -3.86 2.70 -5.74
CA HIS A 42 -4.83 1.61 -5.60
C HIS A 42 -4.38 0.62 -4.50
N GLN A 43 -3.10 0.23 -4.49
CA GLN A 43 -2.55 -0.67 -3.45
C GLN A 43 -2.70 -0.05 -2.05
N LEU A 44 -2.36 1.23 -1.88
CA LEU A 44 -2.49 1.93 -0.60
C LEU A 44 -3.94 2.00 -0.12
N ARG A 45 -4.89 2.26 -1.04
CA ARG A 45 -6.33 2.26 -0.71
C ARG A 45 -6.84 0.87 -0.32
N CYS A 46 -6.44 -0.18 -1.05
CA CYS A 46 -6.75 -1.57 -0.69
C CYS A 46 -6.20 -1.93 0.70
N LEU A 47 -5.00 -1.45 1.04
CA LEU A 47 -4.42 -1.69 2.36
C LEU A 47 -5.24 -1.02 3.47
N ASN A 48 -5.69 0.23 3.27
CA ASN A 48 -6.56 0.93 4.22
C ASN A 48 -7.92 0.22 4.40
N ILE A 49 -8.49 -0.32 3.33
CA ILE A 49 -9.74 -1.12 3.40
C ILE A 49 -9.55 -2.36 4.27
N ILE A 50 -8.46 -3.11 4.05
CA ILE A 50 -8.15 -4.30 4.86
C ILE A 50 -7.90 -3.94 6.32
N ARG A 51 -7.18 -2.84 6.59
CA ARG A 51 -7.00 -2.34 7.96
C ARG A 51 -8.34 -2.08 8.63
N LYS A 52 -9.25 -1.34 7.99
CA LYS A 52 -10.57 -1.03 8.55
C LYS A 52 -11.34 -2.31 8.86
N ALA A 53 -11.32 -3.30 7.97
CA ALA A 53 -11.95 -4.60 8.21
C ALA A 53 -11.36 -5.34 9.43
N ILE A 54 -10.04 -5.25 9.65
CA ILE A 54 -9.39 -5.83 10.84
C ILE A 54 -9.84 -5.10 12.11
N VAL A 55 -9.83 -3.76 12.11
CA VAL A 55 -10.27 -2.94 13.26
C VAL A 55 -11.73 -3.21 13.60
N ASP A 56 -12.60 -3.28 12.59
CA ASP A 56 -14.03 -3.56 12.79
C ASP A 56 -14.26 -4.96 13.37
N LEU A 57 -13.49 -5.95 12.89
CA LEU A 57 -13.54 -7.32 13.43
C LEU A 57 -13.11 -7.36 14.90
N GLU A 58 -11.99 -6.71 15.25
CA GLU A 58 -11.52 -6.61 16.64
C GLU A 58 -12.54 -5.91 17.54
N ALA A 59 -13.12 -4.81 17.06
CA ALA A 59 -14.14 -4.05 17.79
C ALA A 59 -15.45 -4.83 17.99
N SER A 60 -15.78 -5.75 17.08
CA SER A 60 -16.99 -6.58 17.18
C SER A 60 -16.98 -7.50 18.40
N GLY A 61 -15.79 -7.87 18.92
CA GLY A 61 -15.63 -8.81 20.03
C GLY A 61 -16.18 -10.21 19.76
N THR A 62 -16.55 -10.53 18.52
CA THR A 62 -17.06 -11.84 18.13
C THR A 62 -15.91 -12.74 17.68
N ASN A 63 -15.91 -13.99 18.14
CA ASN A 63 -15.02 -15.03 17.62
C ASN A 63 -15.62 -15.75 16.39
N ASP A 64 -16.73 -15.23 15.86
CA ASP A 64 -17.39 -15.81 14.70
C ASP A 64 -16.62 -15.45 13.43
N THR A 65 -16.54 -16.41 12.52
CA THR A 65 -15.99 -16.18 11.18
C THR A 65 -16.89 -15.24 10.40
N VAL A 66 -16.57 -13.95 10.40
CA VAL A 66 -17.21 -12.95 9.55
C VAL A 66 -16.82 -13.22 8.09
N GLN A 67 -17.82 -13.32 7.21
CA GLN A 67 -17.56 -13.46 5.78
C GLN A 67 -17.05 -12.12 5.25
N PRO A 68 -15.91 -12.12 4.53
CA PRO A 68 -15.39 -10.89 3.96
C PRO A 68 -16.35 -10.36 2.90
N THR A 69 -16.44 -9.03 2.79
CA THR A 69 -17.18 -8.40 1.70
C THR A 69 -16.49 -8.66 0.35
N ASP A 70 -17.25 -8.53 -0.75
CA ASP A 70 -16.67 -8.63 -2.10
C ASP A 70 -15.52 -7.63 -2.30
N LEU A 71 -15.61 -6.45 -1.68
CA LEU A 71 -14.58 -5.43 -1.72
C LEU A 71 -13.32 -5.83 -0.94
N GLU A 72 -13.47 -6.37 0.27
CA GLU A 72 -12.34 -6.90 1.05
C GLU A 72 -11.65 -8.05 0.29
N HIS A 73 -12.44 -8.98 -0.25
CA HIS A 73 -11.92 -10.09 -1.04
C HIS A 73 -11.19 -9.60 -2.30
N HIS A 74 -11.71 -8.58 -2.98
CA HIS A 74 -11.03 -7.91 -4.08
C HIS A 74 -9.69 -7.32 -3.64
N CYS A 75 -9.67 -6.55 -2.55
CA CYS A 75 -8.48 -5.87 -2.06
C CYS A 75 -7.36 -6.86 -1.67
N VAL A 76 -7.72 -7.94 -0.96
CA VAL A 76 -6.76 -8.99 -0.58
C VAL A 76 -6.17 -9.66 -1.82
N ASN A 77 -7.01 -10.01 -2.80
CA ASN A 77 -6.53 -10.63 -4.03
C ASN A 77 -5.67 -9.69 -4.87
N TYR A 78 -6.04 -8.40 -4.95
CA TYR A 78 -5.26 -7.40 -5.66
C TYR A 78 -3.87 -7.23 -5.04
N LEU A 79 -3.77 -7.07 -3.71
CA LEU A 79 -2.48 -6.96 -3.02
C LEU A 79 -1.65 -8.24 -3.16
N ARG A 80 -2.27 -9.42 -3.03
CA ARG A 80 -1.60 -10.70 -3.29
C ARG A 80 -0.98 -10.74 -4.69
N HIS A 81 -1.73 -10.35 -5.72
CA HIS A 81 -1.23 -10.31 -7.09
C HIS A 81 -0.08 -9.29 -7.26
N MET A 82 -0.19 -8.11 -6.66
CA MET A 82 0.85 -7.09 -6.78
C MET A 82 2.15 -7.49 -6.07
N VAL A 83 2.06 -8.10 -4.89
CA VAL A 83 3.22 -8.63 -4.16
C VAL A 83 3.90 -9.74 -4.94
N LEU A 84 3.15 -10.64 -5.57
CA LEU A 84 3.72 -11.71 -6.40
C LEU A 84 4.34 -11.17 -7.69
N CYS A 85 3.75 -10.14 -8.30
CA CYS A 85 4.24 -9.54 -9.55
C CYS A 85 5.54 -8.73 -9.35
N ARG A 86 5.69 -8.11 -8.18
CA ARG A 86 6.85 -7.26 -7.84
C ARG A 86 7.63 -7.75 -6.64
N GLY A 87 7.62 -9.06 -6.42
CA GLY A 87 8.40 -9.69 -5.37
C GLY A 87 9.88 -9.40 -5.55
N ASP A 88 10.58 -9.14 -4.45
CA ASP A 88 12.02 -8.98 -4.51
C ASP A 88 12.68 -10.34 -4.78
N LEU A 89 13.54 -10.37 -5.79
CA LEU A 89 14.31 -11.55 -6.19
C LEU A 89 15.78 -11.42 -5.79
N ALA A 90 16.15 -10.36 -5.06
CA ALA A 90 17.48 -10.19 -4.49
C ALA A 90 17.81 -11.35 -3.54
N LEU A 91 19.05 -11.84 -3.65
CA LEU A 91 19.57 -12.87 -2.77
C LEU A 91 20.41 -12.22 -1.68
N ASP A 92 20.07 -12.47 -0.42
CA ASP A 92 20.90 -12.03 0.70
C ASP A 92 22.17 -12.89 0.79
N ARG A 93 23.28 -12.25 1.14
CA ARG A 93 24.56 -12.95 1.32
C ARG A 93 24.56 -13.66 2.67
N VAL A 94 24.93 -14.93 2.69
CA VAL A 94 25.08 -15.70 3.93
C VAL A 94 26.54 -16.06 4.13
N LEU A 95 27.15 -15.58 5.22
CA LEU A 95 28.58 -15.76 5.52
C LEU A 95 28.77 -16.30 6.94
N GLY A 96 29.79 -17.15 7.16
CA GLY A 96 30.18 -17.62 8.50
C GLY A 96 30.21 -19.15 8.66
N LYS A 97 31.15 -19.63 9.49
CA LYS A 97 31.23 -21.00 10.03
C LYS A 97 31.69 -20.92 11.50
N PRO A 98 31.13 -21.71 12.44
CA PRO A 98 30.05 -22.71 12.26
C PRO A 98 28.63 -22.10 12.23
N PHE A 99 28.47 -20.81 12.55
CA PHE A 99 27.18 -20.13 12.57
C PHE A 99 27.09 -19.17 11.37
N PRO A 100 26.15 -19.40 10.43
CA PRO A 100 25.94 -18.49 9.30
C PRO A 100 25.15 -17.24 9.72
N ASP A 101 25.65 -16.07 9.34
CA ASP A 101 24.98 -14.78 9.48
C ASP A 101 24.49 -14.28 8.11
N VAL A 102 23.30 -13.67 8.09
CA VAL A 102 22.70 -13.07 6.88
C VAL A 102 23.10 -11.60 6.79
N PHE A 103 23.66 -11.23 5.64
CA PHE A 103 24.06 -9.87 5.28
C PHE A 103 23.14 -9.38 4.15
N PRO A 104 22.02 -8.76 4.50
CA PRO A 104 21.11 -8.23 3.51
C PRO A 104 21.76 -7.09 2.72
N ASP A 105 21.48 -7.04 1.43
CA ASP A 105 21.96 -5.95 0.59
C ASP A 105 21.31 -4.61 1.00
N THR A 106 21.95 -3.51 0.61
CA THR A 106 21.46 -2.17 0.95
C THR A 106 20.34 -1.77 0.00
N TYR A 107 19.14 -1.57 0.56
CA TYR A 107 18.00 -1.02 -0.15
C TYR A 107 18.11 0.51 -0.21
N GLN A 108 17.92 1.08 -1.40
CA GLN A 108 17.87 2.53 -1.58
C GLN A 108 16.42 2.99 -1.82
N CYS A 109 15.91 3.83 -0.92
CA CYS A 109 14.62 4.48 -1.11
C CYS A 109 14.69 5.45 -2.30
N LYS A 110 13.67 5.42 -3.17
CA LYS A 110 13.50 6.39 -4.24
C LYS A 110 12.65 7.56 -3.76
N GLU A 111 12.85 8.72 -4.37
CA GLU A 111 12.04 9.91 -4.10
C GLU A 111 10.64 9.75 -4.73
N TRP A 112 9.65 9.42 -3.91
CA TRP A 112 8.28 9.18 -4.35
C TRP A 112 7.42 10.45 -4.41
N SER A 113 7.85 11.57 -3.80
CA SER A 113 7.09 12.84 -3.83
C SER A 113 6.81 13.36 -5.23
N VAL A 114 7.66 13.02 -6.21
CA VAL A 114 7.45 13.35 -7.62
C VAL A 114 6.14 12.78 -8.15
N VAL A 115 5.78 11.55 -7.76
CA VAL A 115 4.52 10.91 -8.17
C VAL A 115 3.33 11.66 -7.58
N TYR A 116 3.40 12.04 -6.31
CA TYR A 116 2.36 12.82 -5.64
C TYR A 116 2.15 14.17 -6.34
N HIS A 117 3.24 14.89 -6.61
CA HIS A 117 3.19 16.18 -7.27
C HIS A 117 2.54 16.12 -8.67
N GLU A 118 2.89 15.12 -9.48
CA GLU A 118 2.32 14.98 -10.82
C GLU A 118 0.84 14.57 -10.78
N VAL A 119 0.41 13.78 -9.79
CA VAL A 119 -1.02 13.47 -9.60
C VAL A 119 -1.80 14.70 -9.19
N GLU A 120 -1.33 15.47 -8.20
CA GLU A 120 -2.00 16.72 -7.81
C GLU A 120 -2.08 17.72 -8.98
N LYS A 121 -1.00 17.82 -9.75
CA LYS A 121 -0.95 18.69 -10.93
C LYS A 121 -1.97 18.24 -11.98
N ASN A 122 -2.07 16.94 -12.24
CA ASN A 122 -3.07 16.39 -13.15
C ASN A 122 -4.50 16.68 -12.65
N GLN A 123 -4.78 16.44 -11.36
CA GLN A 123 -6.08 16.72 -10.75
C GLN A 123 -6.46 18.20 -10.86
N ARG A 124 -5.53 19.12 -10.58
CA ARG A 124 -5.77 20.57 -10.74
C ARG A 124 -6.12 20.99 -12.16
N MET A 125 -5.64 20.25 -13.17
CA MET A 125 -5.83 20.60 -14.58
C MET A 125 -7.07 19.95 -15.20
N TYR A 126 -7.42 18.74 -14.76
CA TYR A 126 -8.30 17.86 -15.52
C TYR A 126 -9.39 17.18 -14.68
N ALA A 127 -9.36 17.28 -13.35
CA ALA A 127 -10.46 16.77 -12.54
C ALA A 127 -11.75 17.59 -12.80
N PRO A 128 -12.92 16.93 -12.80
CA PRO A 128 -14.21 17.57 -13.07
C PRO A 128 -14.68 18.53 -11.97
#